data_AF-A0A8H3L060-F1
#
_entry.id   AF-A0A8H3L060-F1
#
_cell.length_a   1.000
_cell.length_b   1.000
_cell.length_c   1.000
_cell.angle_alpha   90.00
_cell.angle_beta   90.00
_cell.angle_gamma   90.00
#
_symmetry.space_group_name_H-M   'P 1'
#
loop_
_entity.id
_entity.type
_entity.pdbx_description
1 polymer ?
#
loop_
_entity_poly.entity_id
_entity_poly.type
_entity_poly.pdbx_seq_one_letter_code
_entity_poly.pdbx_strand_id
1 'polypeptide(L)'
;MSGREKCINRDLIKKHIIRLDLNNPKKDYNELVKCIGNAQIVLIGEASHGTEEFYHERCLITQRLIEEKVFIVVACEADWPDT
;
A
#
# COMPACT_ATOMS: atom_id res chain seq x y z
N MET A 1 7.11 -11.99 34.62
CA MET A 1 6.01 -11.50 33.75
C MET A 1 6.29 -11.99 32.34
N SER A 2 5.62 -13.07 31.93
CA SER A 2 5.83 -13.74 30.64
C SER A 2 5.28 -12.88 29.50
N GLY A 3 6.17 -12.38 28.65
CA GLY A 3 5.80 -11.73 27.39
C GLY A 3 5.24 -12.78 26.46
N ARG A 4 3.98 -12.62 26.03
CA ARG A 4 3.39 -13.45 24.97
C ARG A 4 4.12 -13.13 23.66
N GLU A 5 5.05 -13.99 23.25
CA GLU A 5 5.44 -14.08 21.84
C GLU A 5 4.18 -14.37 21.03
N LYS A 6 3.72 -13.39 20.25
CA LYS A 6 2.68 -13.64 19.25
C LYS A 6 3.30 -14.50 18.17
N CYS A 7 3.13 -15.82 18.27
CA CYS A 7 3.43 -16.71 17.15
C CYS A 7 2.54 -16.31 15.97
N ILE A 8 3.15 -15.69 14.95
CA ILE A 8 2.47 -15.38 13.69
C ILE A 8 2.05 -16.72 13.06
N ASN A 9 0.74 -16.96 12.94
CA ASN A 9 0.23 -18.15 12.29
C ASN A 9 0.43 -18.04 10.77
N ARG A 10 1.52 -18.63 10.29
CA ARG A 10 1.94 -18.57 8.88
C ARG A 10 0.94 -19.22 7.92
N ASP A 11 0.20 -20.23 8.37
CA ASP A 11 -0.78 -20.93 7.53
C ASP A 11 -2.02 -20.06 7.27
N LEU A 12 -2.47 -19.32 8.30
CA LEU A 12 -3.52 -18.31 8.14
C LEU A 12 -3.11 -17.20 7.18
N ILE A 13 -1.87 -16.71 7.26
CA ILE A 13 -1.36 -15.69 6.36
C ILE A 13 -1.33 -16.23 4.92
N LYS A 14 -0.71 -17.40 4.70
CA LYS A 14 -0.62 -18.02 3.36
C LYS A 14 -1.97 -18.17 2.67
N LYS A 15 -3.03 -18.45 3.43
CA LYS A 15 -4.39 -18.62 2.89
C LYS A 15 -5.00 -17.31 2.37
N HIS A 16 -4.57 -16.16 2.85
CA HIS A 16 -5.16 -14.85 2.53
C HIS A 16 -4.19 -13.88 1.84
N ILE A 17 -2.95 -14.31 1.55
CA ILE A 17 -2.02 -13.51 0.74
C ILE A 17 -2.56 -13.40 -0.69
N ILE A 18 -2.65 -12.17 -1.16
CA ILE A 18 -2.70 -11.85 -2.58
C ILE A 18 -1.26 -11.63 -3.02
N ARG A 19 -0.77 -12.45 -3.95
CA ARG A 19 0.58 -12.28 -4.50
C ARG A 19 0.58 -11.13 -5.50
N LEU A 20 1.58 -10.28 -5.39
CA LEU A 20 1.91 -9.29 -6.41
C LEU A 20 2.92 -9.94 -7.38
N ASP A 21 2.60 -9.96 -8.67
CA ASP A 21 3.51 -10.25 -9.76
C ASP A 21 4.22 -8.95 -10.15
N LEU A 22 5.49 -8.86 -9.75
CA LEU A 22 6.34 -7.70 -10.03
C LEU A 22 6.59 -7.48 -11.53
N ASN A 23 6.26 -8.45 -12.39
CA ASN A 23 6.32 -8.29 -13.85
C ASN A 23 5.01 -7.76 -14.45
N ASN A 24 3.91 -7.71 -13.67
CA ASN A 24 2.63 -7.14 -14.08
C ASN A 24 1.87 -6.47 -12.92
N PRO A 25 2.50 -5.51 -12.21
CA PRO A 25 1.97 -4.98 -10.96
C PRO A 25 0.63 -4.24 -11.14
N LYS A 26 0.36 -3.67 -12.32
CA LYS A 26 -0.94 -3.07 -12.64
C LYS A 26 -2.10 -4.07 -12.49
N LYS A 27 -1.89 -5.35 -12.80
CA LYS A 27 -2.95 -6.37 -12.71
C LYS A 27 -3.22 -6.81 -11.27
N ASP A 28 -2.23 -6.73 -10.39
CA ASP A 28 -2.33 -7.33 -9.06
C ASP A 28 -2.92 -6.40 -8.00
N TYR A 29 -2.89 -5.09 -8.24
CA TYR A 29 -3.56 -4.13 -7.36
C TYR A 29 -5.09 -4.15 -7.45
N ASN A 30 -5.69 -5.00 -8.28
CA ASN A 30 -7.15 -5.07 -8.44
C ASN A 30 -7.86 -5.39 -7.13
N GLU A 31 -7.35 -6.37 -6.39
CA GLU A 31 -7.92 -6.73 -5.09
C GLU A 31 -7.69 -5.64 -4.04
N LEU A 32 -6.55 -4.94 -4.09
CA LEU A 32 -6.29 -3.79 -3.23
C LEU A 32 -7.31 -2.66 -3.49
N VAL A 33 -7.52 -2.29 -4.75
CA VAL A 33 -8.47 -1.24 -5.16
C VAL A 33 -9.91 -1.60 -4.80
N LYS A 34 -10.26 -2.89 -4.86
CA LYS A 34 -11.55 -3.40 -4.34
C LYS A 34 -11.65 -3.25 -2.83
N CYS A 35 -10.62 -3.66 -2.08
CA CYS A 35 -10.57 -3.56 -0.62
C CYS A 35 -10.65 -2.11 -0.11
N ILE A 36 -10.07 -1.15 -0.84
CA ILE A 36 -10.17 0.28 -0.53
C ILE A 36 -11.63 0.77 -0.58
N GLY A 37 -12.47 0.17 -1.43
CA GLY A 37 -13.90 0.45 -1.49
C GLY A 37 -14.18 1.93 -1.80
N ASN A 38 -14.96 2.57 -0.92
CA ASN A 38 -15.38 3.98 -1.02
C ASN A 38 -14.62 4.89 -0.03
N ALA A 39 -13.44 4.48 0.43
CA ALA A 39 -12.62 5.30 1.32
C ALA A 39 -12.30 6.64 0.63
N GLN A 40 -12.46 7.74 1.36
CA GLN A 40 -12.13 9.09 0.88
C GLN A 40 -10.67 9.45 1.13
N ILE A 41 -10.02 8.76 2.07
CA ILE A 41 -8.63 8.95 2.45
C ILE A 41 -7.97 7.58 2.46
N VAL A 42 -6.84 7.46 1.77
CA VAL A 42 -6.00 6.26 1.74
C VAL A 42 -4.60 6.66 2.18
N LEU A 43 -4.09 6.01 3.23
CA LEU A 43 -2.74 6.24 3.74
C LEU A 43 -1.84 5.11 3.23
N ILE A 44 -0.76 5.48 2.53
CA ILE A 44 0.19 4.53 1.95
C ILE A 44 1.54 4.74 2.64
N GLY A 45 1.90 3.83 3.54
CA GLY A 45 3.19 3.84 4.25
C GLY A 45 4.21 2.91 3.62
N GLU A 46 5.46 3.02 4.08
CA GLU A 46 6.57 2.13 3.73
C GLU A 46 7.24 1.58 4.99
N ALA A 47 7.84 0.38 4.89
CA ALA A 47 8.46 -0.27 6.05
C ALA A 47 9.84 0.33 6.40
N SER A 48 10.45 1.04 5.46
CA SER A 48 11.74 1.72 5.61
C SER A 48 11.77 2.93 4.69
N HIS A 49 12.58 3.93 5.02
CA HIS A 49 12.81 5.05 4.11
C HIS A 49 13.51 4.62 2.82
N GLY A 50 12.75 4.65 1.72
CA GLY A 50 13.28 4.85 0.38
C GLY A 50 14.11 3.75 -0.26
N THR A 51 13.60 2.52 -0.35
CA THR A 51 14.06 1.63 -1.44
C THR A 51 13.33 1.98 -2.74
N GLU A 52 13.99 1.77 -3.87
CA GLU A 52 13.43 2.06 -5.21
C GLU A 52 12.10 1.33 -5.42
N GLU A 53 12.01 0.10 -4.90
CA GLU A 53 10.82 -0.73 -4.98
C GLU A 53 9.63 -0.11 -4.24
N PHE A 54 9.83 0.45 -3.04
CA PHE A 54 8.74 1.11 -2.32
C PHE A 54 8.22 2.35 -3.06
N TYR A 55 9.10 3.16 -3.63
CA TYR A 55 8.69 4.31 -4.44
C TYR A 55 7.94 3.89 -5.70
N HIS A 56 8.42 2.83 -6.37
CA HIS A 56 7.77 2.28 -7.55
C HIS A 56 6.34 1.81 -7.25
N GLU A 57 6.17 1.00 -6.20
CA GLU A 57 4.86 0.47 -5.83
C GLU A 57 3.90 1.58 -5.37
N ARG A 58 4.37 2.55 -4.58
CA ARG A 58 3.57 3.71 -4.19
C ARG A 58 3.11 4.52 -5.39
N CYS A 59 3.97 4.71 -6.38
CA CYS A 59 3.63 5.41 -7.61
C CYS A 59 2.51 4.68 -8.37
N LEU A 60 2.64 3.36 -8.54
CA LEU A 60 1.63 2.53 -9.23
C LEU A 60 0.28 2.54 -8.50
N ILE A 61 0.27 2.39 -7.18
CA ILE A 61 -0.97 2.43 -6.39
C ILE A 61 -1.62 3.83 -6.52
N THR A 62 -0.83 4.89 -6.38
CA THR A 62 -1.32 6.27 -6.49
C THR A 62 -1.92 6.54 -7.87
N GLN A 63 -1.24 6.11 -8.94
CA GLN A 63 -1.75 6.23 -10.31
C GLN A 63 -3.13 5.57 -10.45
N ARG A 64 -3.30 4.35 -9.94
CA ARG A 64 -4.59 3.65 -10.00
C ARG A 64 -5.67 4.34 -9.19
N LEU A 65 -5.35 4.91 -8.03
CA LEU A 65 -6.34 5.67 -7.24
C LEU A 65 -6.82 6.93 -7.96
N ILE A 66 -5.92 7.61 -8.68
CA ILE A 66 -6.28 8.76 -9.50
C ILE A 66 -7.16 8.31 -10.69
N GLU A 67 -6.70 7.30 -11.45
CA GLU A 67 -7.35 6.85 -12.69
C GLU A 67 -8.70 6.14 -12.46
N GLU A 68 -8.82 5.33 -11.40
CA GLU A 68 -9.97 4.45 -11.19
C GLU A 68 -10.90 4.89 -10.05
N LYS A 69 -10.39 5.70 -9.11
CA LYS A 69 -11.12 6.11 -7.90
C LYS A 69 -11.27 7.63 -7.76
N VAL A 70 -10.80 8.40 -8.75
CA VAL A 70 -10.99 9.86 -8.85
C VAL A 70 -10.41 10.61 -7.64
N PHE A 71 -9.30 10.13 -7.09
CA PHE A 71 -8.53 10.92 -6.14
C PHE A 71 -7.87 12.10 -6.86
N ILE A 72 -8.03 13.30 -6.33
CA ILE A 72 -7.51 14.55 -6.94
C ILE A 72 -6.45 15.26 -6.10
N VAL A 73 -6.15 14.75 -4.91
CA VAL A 73 -5.11 15.28 -4.01
C VAL A 73 -4.20 14.14 -3.58
N VAL A 74 -2.89 14.40 -3.62
CA VAL A 74 -1.87 13.55 -3.03
C VAL A 74 -1.10 14.39 -2.03
N ALA A 75 -1.09 13.97 -0.76
CA ALA A 75 -0.25 14.55 0.27
C ALA A 75 0.98 13.68 0.48
N CYS A 76 2.16 14.28 0.44
CA CYS A 76 3.42 13.60 0.71
C CYS A 76 3.89 13.93 2.13
N GLU A 77 4.50 12.95 2.79
CA GLU A 77 5.32 13.21 3.98
C GLU A 77 6.56 13.98 3.51
N ALA A 78 6.50 15.30 3.59
CA ALA A 78 7.56 16.22 3.26
C ALA A 78 7.39 17.48 4.10
N ASP A 79 8.50 18.18 4.33
CA ASP A 79 8.44 19.48 4.99
C ASP A 79 7.60 20.44 4.15
N TRP A 80 6.67 21.12 4.81
CA TRP A 80 5.98 22.24 4.20
C TRP A 80 6.90 23.46 4.24
N PRO A 81 7.10 24.19 3.13
CA PRO A 81 7.94 25.36 3.16
C PRO A 81 7.30 26.45 4.04
N ASP A 82 7.99 26.82 5.10
CA ASP A 82 7.72 28.02 5.88
C ASP A 82 8.19 29.22 5.05
N THR A 83 7.34 29.70 4.12
CA THR A 83 7.53 30.89 3.27
C THR A 83 8.60 30.84 2.16
#